data_AF-W4Q058-F1
#
_entry.id   AF-W4Q058-F1
#
_cell.length_a   1.000
_cell.length_b   1.000
_cell.length_c   1.000
_cell.angle_alpha   90.00
_cell.angle_beta   90.00
_cell.angle_gamma   90.00
#
_symmetry.space_group_name_H-M   'P 1'
#
loop_
_entity.id
_entity.type
_entity.pdbx_description
1 polymer ?
#
loop_
_entity_poly.entity_id
_entity_poly.type
_entity_poly.pdbx_seq_one_letter_code
_entity_poly.pdbx_strand_id
1 'polypeptide(L)'
;MFKSFFVKKYLHLSTLLYVLMGWMIVFAWGPLVENVSTQGLAFLVIGGVLYSVGAIFYVWRGFSYHHAIWHLFVVAGTIMHFFSVLTLLS
;
A
#
# COMPACT_ATOMS: atom_id res chain seq x y z
N MET A 1 13.42 26.03 15.58
CA MET A 1 14.59 25.59 16.36
C MET A 1 14.34 24.35 17.25
N PHE A 2 13.10 23.91 17.54
CA PHE A 2 12.83 22.73 18.43
C PHE A 2 12.11 21.51 17.82
N LYS A 3 11.98 21.38 16.49
CA LYS A 3 11.30 20.21 15.87
C LYS A 3 12.23 19.13 15.31
N SER A 4 13.55 19.33 15.33
CA SER A 4 14.49 18.52 14.53
C SER A 4 15.06 17.29 15.26
N PHE A 5 15.01 17.24 16.60
CA PHE A 5 15.77 16.23 17.35
C PHE A 5 15.00 14.96 17.73
N PHE A 6 13.68 14.92 17.52
CA PHE A 6 12.86 13.75 17.88
C PHE A 6 12.28 12.98 16.67
N VAL A 7 12.74 13.25 15.45
CA VAL A 7 12.12 12.75 14.22
C VAL A 7 12.60 11.34 13.83
N LYS A 8 13.78 10.90 14.27
CA LYS A 8 14.34 9.59 13.89
C LYS A 8 13.53 8.38 14.40
N LYS A 9 12.78 8.52 15.50
CA LYS A 9 11.94 7.45 16.07
C LYS A 9 10.55 7.38 15.42
N TYR A 10 10.02 8.51 14.96
CA TYR A 10 8.67 8.61 14.40
C TYR A 10 8.58 8.40 12.89
N LEU A 11 9.71 8.35 12.16
CA LEU A 11 9.71 8.12 10.72
C LEU A 11 8.93 6.83 10.36
N HIS A 12 9.17 5.76 11.10
CA HIS A 12 8.47 4.47 10.92
C HIS A 12 6.97 4.56 11.26
N LEU A 13 6.60 5.37 12.26
CA LEU A 13 5.20 5.57 12.65
C LEU A 13 4.45 6.37 11.57
N SER A 14 5.10 7.38 11.01
CA SER A 14 4.56 8.14 9.87
C SER A 14 4.40 7.26 8.63
N THR A 15 5.34 6.35 8.35
CA THR A 15 5.20 5.37 7.25
C THR A 15 4.04 4.41 7.52
N LEU A 16 3.89 3.91 8.75
CA LEU A 16 2.78 3.03 9.14
C LEU A 16 1.41 3.72 9.01
N LEU A 17 1.32 4.98 9.45
CA LEU A 17 0.11 5.80 9.29
C LEU A 17 -0.25 6.00 7.80
N TYR A 18 0.75 6.14 6.93
CA TYR A 18 0.54 6.19 5.48
C TYR A 18 0.00 4.87 4.91
N VAL A 19 0.48 3.73 5.40
CA VAL A 19 -0.04 2.40 5.01
C VAL A 19 -1.49 2.22 5.48
N LEU A 20 -1.80 2.66 6.71
CA LEU A 20 -3.18 2.66 7.23
C LEU A 20 -4.10 3.58 6.43
N MET A 21 -3.59 4.72 5.96
CA MET A 21 -4.32 5.58 5.03
C MET A 21 -4.65 4.87 3.71
N GLY A 22 -3.75 4.05 3.19
CA GLY A 22 -4.00 3.21 2.00
C GLY A 22 -5.12 2.19 2.20
N TRP A 23 -5.31 1.70 3.43
CA TRP A 23 -6.40 0.79 3.80
C TRP A 23 -7.78 1.46 3.86
N MET A 24 -7.86 2.79 3.76
CA MET A 24 -9.16 3.48 3.69
C MET A 24 -10.01 3.02 2.50
N ILE A 25 -9.37 2.48 1.46
CA ILE A 25 -10.06 1.93 0.29
C ILE A 25 -10.99 0.75 0.63
N VAL A 26 -10.72 0.02 1.71
CA VAL A 26 -11.60 -1.07 2.20
C VAL A 26 -12.94 -0.52 2.70
N PHE A 27 -12.96 0.70 3.26
CA PHE A 27 -14.21 1.35 3.66
C PHE A 27 -15.03 1.82 2.44
N ALA A 28 -14.37 2.10 1.32
CA ALA A 28 -15.01 2.44 0.06
C ALA A 28 -15.39 1.21 -0.79
N TRP A 29 -15.30 -0.01 -0.23
CA TRP A 29 -15.52 -1.26 -0.98
C TRP A 29 -16.92 -1.37 -1.60
N GLY A 30 -17.97 -0.92 -0.90
CA GLY A 30 -19.35 -0.93 -1.40
C GLY A 30 -19.50 -0.24 -2.77
N PRO A 31 -19.22 1.07 -2.88
CA PRO A 31 -19.30 1.77 -4.17
C PRO A 31 -18.27 1.27 -5.18
N LEU A 32 -17.11 0.75 -4.75
CA LEU A 32 -16.14 0.14 -5.67
C LEU A 32 -16.72 -1.09 -6.38
N VAL A 33 -17.42 -1.98 -5.68
CA VAL A 33 -18.00 -3.18 -6.31
C VAL A 33 -19.12 -2.85 -7.29
N GLU A 34 -19.89 -1.78 -7.03
CA GLU A 34 -20.98 -1.36 -7.91
C GLU A 34 -20.50 -0.60 -9.16
N ASN A 35 -19.36 0.10 -9.08
CA ASN A 35 -18.87 0.97 -10.16
C ASN A 35 -17.65 0.41 -10.91
N VAL A 36 -16.99 -0.65 -10.41
CA VAL A 36 -15.77 -1.21 -11.01
C VAL A 36 -16.07 -2.59 -11.60
N SER A 37 -15.52 -2.85 -12.78
CA SER A 37 -15.59 -4.17 -13.42
C SER A 37 -14.92 -5.26 -12.56
N THR A 38 -15.38 -6.50 -12.70
CA THR A 38 -14.86 -7.65 -11.94
C THR A 38 -13.34 -7.83 -12.10
N GLN A 39 -12.78 -7.46 -13.26
CA GLN A 39 -11.34 -7.46 -13.50
C GLN A 39 -10.61 -6.36 -12.72
N GLY A 40 -11.15 -5.14 -12.68
CA GLY A 40 -10.59 -4.04 -11.86
C GLY A 40 -10.56 -4.40 -10.38
N LEU A 41 -11.64 -5.01 -9.86
CA LEU A 41 -11.71 -5.51 -8.49
C LEU A 41 -10.64 -6.57 -8.20
N ALA A 42 -10.40 -7.51 -9.11
CA ALA A 42 -9.34 -8.51 -8.95
C ALA A 42 -7.96 -7.85 -8.84
N PHE A 43 -7.64 -6.86 -9.69
CA PHE A 43 -6.38 -6.11 -9.60
C PHE A 43 -6.27 -5.31 -8.30
N LEU A 44 -7.36 -4.71 -7.83
CA LEU A 44 -7.40 -3.98 -6.56
C LEU A 44 -7.11 -4.89 -5.37
N VAL A 45 -7.74 -6.07 -5.33
CA VAL A 45 -7.52 -7.06 -4.27
C VAL A 45 -6.07 -7.57 -4.29
N ILE A 46 -5.55 -7.93 -5.47
CA ILE A 46 -4.16 -8.37 -5.63
C ILE A 46 -3.19 -7.25 -5.18
N GLY A 47 -3.47 -6.00 -5.56
CA GLY A 47 -2.70 -4.84 -5.13
C GLY A 47 -2.71 -4.61 -3.61
N GLY A 48 -3.87 -4.78 -2.96
CA GLY A 48 -4.02 -4.69 -1.51
C GLY A 48 -3.28 -5.81 -0.76
N VAL A 49 -3.29 -7.03 -1.29
CA VAL A 49 -2.52 -8.16 -0.76
C VAL A 49 -1.02 -7.89 -0.87
N LEU A 50 -0.54 -7.42 -2.02
CA LEU A 50 0.86 -7.04 -2.23
C LEU A 50 1.31 -5.96 -1.24
N TYR A 51 0.46 -4.96 -0.96
CA TYR A 51 0.73 -3.93 0.04
C TYR A 51 0.83 -4.48 1.47
N SER A 52 -0.09 -5.39 1.82
CA SER A 52 -0.14 -6.01 3.15
C SER A 52 1.07 -6.91 3.39
N VAL A 53 1.44 -7.71 2.39
CA VAL A 53 2.65 -8.55 2.41
C VAL A 53 3.91 -7.67 2.48
N GLY A 54 3.97 -6.60 1.69
CA GLY A 54 5.07 -5.62 1.76
C GLY A 54 5.22 -5.01 3.14
N ALA A 55 4.12 -4.65 3.82
CA ALA A 55 4.15 -4.11 5.17
C ALA A 55 4.72 -5.11 6.21
N ILE A 56 4.44 -6.40 6.06
CA ILE A 56 5.05 -7.45 6.89
C ILE A 56 6.56 -7.49 6.67
N PHE A 57 7.03 -7.46 5.42
CA PHE A 57 8.47 -7.41 5.10
C PHE A 57 9.16 -6.14 5.60
N TYR A 58 8.46 -5.00 5.65
CA TYR A 58 8.98 -3.76 6.22
C TYR A 58 9.26 -3.88 7.72
N VAL A 59 8.35 -4.50 8.47
CA VAL A 59 8.48 -4.70 9.92
C VAL A 59 9.48 -5.82 10.24
N TRP A 60 9.62 -6.79 9.35
CA TRP A 60 10.55 -7.91 9.50
C TRP A 60 12.01 -7.47 9.29
N ARG A 61 12.65 -6.99 10.36
CA ARG A 61 14.07 -6.57 10.39
C ARG A 61 15.09 -7.72 10.36
N GLY A 62 14.71 -8.92 9.91
CA GLY A 62 15.57 -10.10 9.93
C GLY A 62 16.72 -10.07 8.91
N PHE A 63 16.62 -9.22 7.87
CA PHE A 63 17.54 -9.22 6.73
C PHE A 63 17.97 -7.81 6.32
N SER A 64 19.24 -7.60 5.95
CA SER A 64 19.77 -6.29 5.54
C SER A 64 19.04 -5.62 4.36
N TYR A 65 18.30 -6.39 3.53
CA TYR A 65 17.61 -5.91 2.32
C TYR A 65 16.09 -5.75 2.46
N HIS A 66 15.54 -5.82 3.68
CA HIS A 66 14.10 -5.67 3.95
C HIS A 66 13.48 -4.41 3.32
N HIS A 67 14.21 -3.30 3.30
CA HIS A 67 13.74 -2.03 2.72
C HIS A 67 13.55 -2.11 1.20
N ALA A 68 14.46 -2.78 0.48
CA ALA A 68 14.38 -2.93 -0.98
C ALA A 68 13.23 -3.86 -1.38
N ILE A 69 13.05 -4.96 -0.63
CA ILE A 69 11.93 -5.89 -0.83
C ILE A 69 10.60 -5.18 -0.61
N TRP A 70 10.48 -4.37 0.46
CA TRP A 70 9.31 -3.55 0.71
C TRP A 70 9.00 -2.62 -0.49
N HIS A 71 10.01 -1.91 -1.01
CA HIS A 71 9.82 -1.07 -2.20
C HIS A 71 9.33 -1.87 -3.42
N LEU A 72 9.85 -3.09 -3.63
CA LEU A 72 9.43 -3.94 -4.74
C LEU A 72 7.94 -4.33 -4.64
N PHE A 73 7.49 -4.70 -3.44
CA PHE A 73 6.08 -5.00 -3.16
C PHE A 73 5.18 -3.77 -3.32
N VAL A 74 5.61 -2.60 -2.85
CA VAL A 74 4.89 -1.34 -2.99
C VAL A 74 4.74 -0.93 -4.46
N VAL A 75 5.81 -1.07 -5.26
CA VAL A 75 5.78 -0.77 -6.70
C VAL A 75 4.86 -1.75 -7.43
N ALA A 76 4.99 -3.06 -7.17
CA ALA A 76 4.11 -4.07 -7.75
C ALA A 76 2.63 -3.81 -7.40
N GLY A 77 2.33 -3.49 -6.13
CA GLY A 77 0.99 -3.13 -5.70
C GLY A 77 0.47 -1.88 -6.41
N THR A 78 1.30 -0.85 -6.56
CA THR A 78 0.93 0.40 -7.26
C THR A 78 0.64 0.16 -8.75
N ILE A 79 1.41 -0.71 -9.40
CA ILE A 79 1.15 -1.11 -10.80
C ILE A 79 -0.23 -1.78 -10.91
N MET A 80 -0.59 -2.67 -9.99
CA MET A 80 -1.91 -3.32 -10.00
C MET A 80 -3.05 -2.32 -9.76
N HIS A 81 -2.87 -1.34 -8.86
CA HIS A 81 -3.85 -0.27 -8.68
C HIS A 81 -3.98 0.60 -9.94
N PHE A 82 -2.88 0.88 -10.63
CA PHE A 82 -2.90 1.59 -11.91
C PHE A 82 -3.69 0.83 -12.96
N PHE A 83 -3.47 -0.48 -13.09
CA PHE A 83 -4.29 -1.32 -13.98
C PHE A 83 -5.76 -1.34 -13.58
N SER A 84 -6.08 -1.43 -12.28
CA SER A 84 -7.47 -1.35 -11.80
C SER A 84 -8.18 -0.06 -12.23
N VAL A 85 -7.49 1.09 -12.17
CA VAL A 85 -8.05 2.37 -12.62
C VAL A 85 -8.13 2.43 -14.15
N LEU A 86 -7.15 1.86 -14.85
CA LEU A 86 -7.17 1.79 -16.31
C LEU A 86 -8.36 0.97 -16.82
N THR A 87 -8.68 -0.16 -16.17
CA THR A 87 -9.85 -1.00 -16.50
C THR A 87 -11.18 -0.34 -16.11
N LEU A 88 -11.16 0.70 -15.26
CA LEU A 88 -12.34 1.52 -14.96
C LEU A 88 -12.62 2.53 -16.08
N LEU A 89 -11.58 3.01 -16.75
CA LEU A 89 -11.65 4.03 -17.80
C LEU A 89 -11.90 3.45 -19.20
N SER A 90 -11.76 2.14 -19.38
CA SER A 90 -12.01 1.39 -20.62
C SER A 90 -13.42 0.83 -20.67
#